data_AF-A0A661DU33-F1
#
_entry.id   AF-A0A661DU33-F1
#
_cell.length_a   1.000
_cell.length_b   1.000
_cell.length_c   1.000
_cell.angle_alpha   90.00
_cell.angle_beta   90.00
_cell.angle_gamma   90.00
#
_symmetry.space_group_name_H-M   'P 1'
#
loop_
_entity.id
_entity.type
_entity.pdbx_description
1 polymer ?
#
loop_
_entity_poly.entity_id
_entity_poly.type
_entity_poly.pdbx_seq_one_letter_code
_entity_poly.pdbx_strand_id
1 'polypeptide(L)'
;MSVTVTQPPINIREELVKNQNSKQQQLTMSFFVGDAVVTTFELPAGYAPFQVFDGGALQREGASEDYTVASDGAISSVVFGIPPANGNNVDISMEIWL
;
A
#
# COMPACT_ATOMS: atom_id res chain seq x y z
N MET A 1 -39.22 -4.40 37.53
CA MET A 1 -37.88 -4.62 38.14
C MET A 1 -36.90 -3.75 37.36
N SER A 2 -36.21 -2.83 38.03
CA SER A 2 -35.20 -1.95 37.44
C SER A 2 -33.81 -2.51 37.74
N VAL A 3 -32.99 -2.69 36.70
CA VAL A 3 -31.61 -3.17 36.83
C VAL A 3 -30.70 -1.95 36.71
N THR A 4 -29.91 -1.67 37.74
CA THR A 4 -28.88 -0.63 37.72
C THR A 4 -27.59 -1.22 37.14
N VAL A 5 -27.16 -0.70 35.99
CA VAL A 5 -25.87 -1.04 35.38
C VAL A 5 -24.87 0.04 35.75
N THR A 6 -23.85 -0.31 36.52
CA THR A 6 -22.74 0.58 36.88
C THR A 6 -21.62 0.40 35.85
N GLN A 7 -21.36 1.41 35.04
CA GLN A 7 -20.22 1.41 34.12
C GLN A 7 -18.93 1.64 34.93
N PRO A 8 -17.92 0.76 34.82
CA PRO A 8 -16.64 0.99 35.50
C PRO A 8 -15.91 2.18 34.86
N PRO A 9 -15.14 2.95 35.65
CA PRO A 9 -14.38 4.09 35.15
C PRO A 9 -13.35 3.62 34.11
N ILE A 10 -13.37 4.25 32.94
CA ILE A 10 -12.42 3.96 31.86
C ILE A 10 -11.11 4.72 32.09
N ASN A 11 -9.98 4.00 32.09
CA ASN A 11 -8.66 4.61 32.15
C ASN A 11 -8.29 5.20 30.78
N ILE A 12 -8.65 6.46 30.57
CA ILE A 12 -8.45 7.17 29.29
C ILE A 12 -6.98 7.14 28.83
N ARG A 13 -6.02 7.10 29.77
CA ARG A 13 -4.58 7.06 29.46
C ARG A 13 -4.15 5.75 28.78
N GLU A 14 -4.64 4.60 29.23
CA GLU A 14 -4.29 3.29 28.66
C GLU A 14 -4.93 3.12 27.27
N GLU A 15 -6.19 3.53 27.14
CA GLU A 15 -6.90 3.58 25.86
C GLU A 15 -6.23 4.52 24.85
N LEU A 16 -5.72 5.67 25.31
CA LEU A 16 -4.96 6.60 24.46
C LEU A 16 -3.63 6.00 24.00
N VAL A 17 -2.87 5.34 24.89
CA VAL A 17 -1.60 4.71 24.51
C VAL A 17 -1.83 3.56 23.52
N LYS A 18 -2.87 2.76 23.72
CA LYS A 18 -3.24 1.68 22.80
C LYS A 18 -3.63 2.22 21.41
N ASN A 19 -4.39 3.31 21.36
CA ASN A 19 -4.79 3.97 20.12
C ASN A 19 -3.66 4.77 19.45
N GLN A 20 -2.67 5.24 20.22
CA GLN A 20 -1.47 5.88 19.67
C GLN A 20 -0.62 4.88 18.88
N ASN A 21 -0.48 3.65 19.37
CA ASN A 21 0.26 2.59 18.67
C ASN A 21 -0.49 2.04 17.45
N SER A 22 -1.83 2.09 17.41
CA SER A 22 -2.61 1.63 16.25
C SER A 22 -2.75 2.67 15.13
N LYS A 23 -2.32 3.92 15.36
CA LYS A 23 -2.39 5.04 14.41
C LYS A 23 -1.03 5.44 13.83
N GLN A 24 -0.07 4.51 13.78
CA GLN A 24 0.97 4.63 12.76
C GLN A 24 0.30 4.41 11.41
N GLN A 25 -0.32 5.48 10.90
CA GLN A 25 -0.80 5.54 9.54
C GLN A 25 0.40 5.21 8.69
N GLN A 26 0.37 4.04 8.07
CA GLN A 26 1.35 3.64 7.09
C GLN A 26 1.30 4.75 6.02
N LEU A 27 2.34 5.57 5.96
CA LEU A 27 2.44 6.67 5.02
C LEU A 27 2.56 6.04 3.64
N THR A 28 1.43 5.74 3.03
CA THR A 28 1.37 5.26 1.66
C THR A 28 1.63 6.46 0.76
N MET A 29 2.89 6.61 0.35
CA MET A 29 3.27 7.65 -0.59
C MET A 29 3.04 7.09 -2.00
N SER A 30 2.02 7.63 -2.67
CA SER A 30 1.73 7.28 -4.07
C SER A 30 2.59 8.14 -4.98
N PHE A 31 3.45 7.52 -5.76
CA PHE A 31 4.21 8.20 -6.80
C PHE A 31 3.64 7.84 -8.18
N PHE A 32 3.64 8.85 -9.05
CA PHE A 32 3.46 8.63 -10.48
C PHE A 32 4.75 8.03 -11.05
N VAL A 33 4.66 6.86 -11.71
CA VAL A 33 5.85 6.11 -12.13
C VAL A 33 6.02 6.04 -13.65
N GLY A 34 4.98 6.34 -14.45
CA GLY A 34 5.15 6.58 -15.89
C GLY A 34 3.88 6.40 -16.75
N ASP A 35 4.05 6.61 -18.06
CA ASP A 35 2.97 6.67 -19.09
C ASP A 35 2.62 5.29 -19.70
N ALA A 36 2.73 4.19 -18.95
CA ALA A 36 2.41 2.83 -19.40
C ALA A 36 3.17 2.31 -20.66
N VAL A 37 4.20 3.03 -21.14
CA VAL A 37 5.01 2.63 -22.32
C VAL A 37 5.96 1.48 -22.00
N VAL A 38 6.35 1.34 -20.74
CA VAL A 38 7.26 0.30 -20.24
C VAL A 38 6.49 -0.69 -19.37
N THR A 39 6.96 -1.93 -19.32
CA THR A 39 6.37 -2.98 -18.48
C THR A 39 6.97 -3.07 -17.09
N THR A 40 8.13 -2.43 -16.87
CA THR A 40 8.89 -2.52 -15.62
C THR A 40 9.06 -1.15 -15.01
N PHE A 41 8.73 -1.04 -13.74
CA PHE A 41 8.78 0.20 -12.96
C PHE A 41 9.55 -0.05 -11.67
N GLU A 42 10.72 0.57 -11.54
CA GLU A 42 11.58 0.44 -10.37
C GLU A 42 11.14 1.42 -9.27
N LEU A 43 11.05 0.92 -8.03
CA LEU A 43 10.77 1.73 -6.86
C LEU A 43 12.06 2.26 -6.23
N PRO A 44 12.02 3.40 -5.53
CA PRO A 44 13.15 3.85 -4.73
C PRO A 44 13.58 2.78 -3.70
N ALA A 45 14.88 2.73 -3.41
CA ALA A 45 15.42 1.75 -2.47
C ALA A 45 14.78 1.88 -1.08
N GLY A 46 14.46 0.75 -0.44
CA GLY A 46 13.79 0.68 0.86
C GLY A 46 12.26 0.79 0.82
N TYR A 47 11.68 0.87 -0.39
CA TYR A 47 10.24 0.83 -0.59
C TYR A 47 9.80 -0.48 -1.23
N ALA A 48 8.62 -0.94 -0.84
CA ALA A 48 7.90 -2.04 -1.47
C ALA A 48 6.58 -1.54 -2.08
N PRO A 49 6.12 -2.13 -3.20
CA PRO A 49 4.83 -1.81 -3.77
C PRO A 49 3.71 -2.34 -2.86
N PHE A 50 2.74 -1.48 -2.55
CA PHE A 50 1.56 -1.82 -1.77
C PHE A 50 0.33 -1.96 -2.67
N GLN A 51 0.09 -0.98 -3.54
CA GLN A 51 -1.00 -1.00 -4.53
C GLN A 51 -0.51 -0.42 -5.85
N VAL A 52 -0.92 -1.05 -6.95
CA VAL A 52 -0.58 -0.61 -8.31
C VAL A 52 -1.87 -0.27 -9.04
N PHE A 53 -1.89 0.90 -9.67
CA PHE A 53 -3.02 1.38 -10.46
C PHE A 53 -2.57 1.60 -11.90
N ASP A 54 -3.43 1.20 -12.84
CA ASP A 54 -3.29 1.48 -14.28
C ASP A 54 -4.54 2.22 -14.74
N GLY A 55 -4.40 3.47 -15.17
CA GLY A 55 -5.54 4.31 -15.57
C GLY A 55 -6.58 4.51 -14.46
N GLY A 56 -6.17 4.41 -13.20
CA GLY A 56 -7.04 4.45 -12.02
C GLY A 56 -7.69 3.11 -11.63
N ALA A 57 -7.46 2.03 -12.38
CA ALA A 57 -7.93 0.69 -12.03
C ALA A 57 -6.88 -0.04 -11.17
N LEU A 58 -7.30 -0.59 -10.03
CA LEU A 58 -6.45 -1.39 -9.15
C LEU A 58 -6.06 -2.70 -9.85
N GLN A 59 -4.77 -2.95 -9.93
CA GLN A 59 -4.18 -4.13 -10.57
C GLN A 59 -3.95 -5.25 -9.54
N ARG A 60 -4.04 -6.51 -9.97
CA ARG A 60 -3.78 -7.65 -9.09
C ARG A 60 -2.34 -8.14 -9.23
N GLU A 61 -1.74 -8.40 -8.08
CA GLU A 61 -0.41 -9.00 -7.99
C GLU A 61 -0.48 -10.52 -8.22
N GLY A 62 0.42 -11.03 -9.05
CA GLY A 62 0.71 -12.45 -9.22
C GLY A 62 1.28 -12.82 -10.60
N ALA A 63 1.86 -14.02 -10.70
CA ALA A 63 2.61 -14.47 -11.88
C ALA A 63 1.73 -14.71 -13.13
N SER A 64 0.42 -14.87 -12.97
CA SER A 64 -0.56 -15.00 -14.06
C SER A 64 -1.61 -13.89 -14.01
N GLU A 65 -1.37 -12.88 -13.18
CA GLU A 65 -2.24 -11.74 -12.94
C GLU A 65 -1.68 -10.53 -13.69
N ASP A 66 -2.01 -9.32 -13.22
CA ASP A 66 -1.76 -8.09 -13.96
C ASP A 66 -0.29 -7.64 -13.81
N TYR A 67 0.31 -7.84 -12.63
CA TYR A 67 1.73 -7.56 -12.39
C TYR A 67 2.39 -8.50 -11.39
N THR A 68 3.71 -8.55 -11.40
CA THR A 68 4.55 -9.24 -10.42
C THR A 68 5.50 -8.26 -9.75
N VAL A 69 5.93 -8.58 -8.53
CA VAL A 69 6.96 -7.82 -7.82
C VAL A 69 8.27 -8.60 -7.88
N ALA A 70 9.28 -8.01 -8.49
CA ALA A 70 10.65 -8.49 -8.42
C ALA A 70 11.42 -7.65 -7.39
N SER A 71 12.34 -8.25 -6.64
CA SER A 71 13.21 -7.51 -5.72
C SER A 71 14.65 -8.01 -5.84
N ASP A 72 15.58 -7.07 -5.97
CA ASP A 72 17.02 -7.33 -5.99
C ASP A 72 17.65 -7.15 -4.60
N GLY A 73 16.83 -7.24 -3.54
CA GLY A 73 17.26 -7.13 -2.14
C GLY A 73 17.39 -5.70 -1.60
N ALA A 74 17.50 -4.68 -2.46
CA ALA A 74 17.50 -3.26 -2.07
C ALA A 74 16.45 -2.43 -2.83
N ILE A 75 16.14 -2.82 -4.05
CA ILE A 75 15.20 -2.16 -4.96
C ILE A 75 14.10 -3.17 -5.30
N SER A 76 12.85 -2.72 -5.22
CA SER A 76 11.69 -3.47 -5.65
C SER A 76 11.25 -2.94 -7.02
N SER A 77 10.79 -3.82 -7.90
CA SER A 77 10.35 -3.48 -9.24
C SER A 77 9.00 -4.13 -9.53
N VAL A 78 8.05 -3.34 -10.01
CA VAL A 78 6.76 -3.82 -10.49
C VAL A 78 6.88 -4.15 -11.97
N VAL A 79 6.59 -5.40 -12.31
CA VAL A 79 6.73 -5.95 -13.67
C VAL A 79 5.37 -6.44 -14.15
N PHE A 80 4.82 -5.75 -15.14
CA PHE A 80 3.61 -6.14 -15.84
C PHE A 80 3.89 -7.26 -16.85
N GLY A 81 3.07 -8.31 -16.86
CA GLY A 81 3.15 -9.38 -17.85
C GLY A 81 2.67 -8.96 -19.24
N ILE A 82 1.73 -8.01 -19.28
CA ILE A 82 1.21 -7.37 -20.49
C ILE A 82 1.37 -5.86 -20.31
N PRO A 83 1.90 -5.12 -21.30
CA PRO A 83 2.00 -3.67 -21.20
C PRO A 83 0.63 -3.04 -20.87
N PRO A 84 0.57 -2.12 -19.90
CA PRO A 84 -0.65 -1.38 -19.63
C PRO A 84 -1.07 -0.58 -20.86
N ALA A 85 -2.34 -0.18 -20.93
CA ALA A 85 -2.86 0.46 -22.15
C ALA A 85 -2.13 1.79 -22.41
N ASN A 86 -1.64 1.97 -23.64
CA ASN A 86 -0.85 3.14 -24.01
C ASN A 86 -1.62 4.45 -23.74
N GLY A 87 -1.03 5.34 -22.95
CA GLY A 87 -1.64 6.59 -22.51
C GLY A 87 -2.33 6.53 -21.15
N ASN A 88 -2.34 5.37 -20.48
CA ASN A 88 -2.75 5.29 -19.09
C ASN A 88 -1.62 5.77 -18.15
N ASN A 89 -2.01 6.44 -17.07
CA ASN A 89 -1.12 6.74 -15.96
C ASN A 89 -0.94 5.49 -15.09
N VAL A 90 0.31 5.11 -14.84
CA VAL A 90 0.65 4.06 -13.86
C VAL A 90 1.05 4.72 -12.55
N ASP A 91 0.24 4.48 -11.52
CA ASP A 91 0.45 5.00 -10.17
C ASP A 91 0.78 3.83 -9.22
N ILE A 92 1.85 3.97 -8.46
CA ILE A 92 2.28 2.95 -7.51
C ILE A 92 2.30 3.56 -6.10
N SER A 93 1.45 3.02 -5.26
CA SER A 93 1.43 3.25 -3.83
C SER A 93 2.49 2.40 -3.16
N MET A 94 3.36 3.03 -2.38
CA MET A 94 4.53 2.38 -1.79
C MET A 94 4.44 2.36 -0.27
N GLU A 95 5.01 1.33 0.34
CA GLU A 95 5.24 1.22 1.77
C GLU A 95 6.73 1.14 2.08
N ILE A 96 7.14 1.70 3.23
CA ILE A 96 8.52 1.61 3.72
C ILE A 96 8.69 0.25 4.38
N TRP A 97 9.75 -0.48 4.00
CA TRP A 97 10.22 -1.62 4.78
C TRP A 97 10.98 -1.10 6.01
N LEU A 98 10.42 -1.33 7.21
CA LEU A 98 11.03 -1.02 8.51
C LEU A 98 11.92 -2.17 9.01
#